data_AF-A0A2Y9QLU6-F1
#
_entry.id   AF-A0A2Y9QLU6-F1
#
_cell.length_a   1.000
_cell.length_b   1.000
_cell.length_c   1.000
_cell.angle_alpha   90.00
_cell.angle_beta   90.00
_cell.angle_gamma   90.00
#
_symmetry.space_group_name_H-M   'P 1'
#
loop_
_entity.id
_entity.type
_entity.pdbx_description
1 polymer ?
#
loop_
_entity_poly.entity_id
_entity_poly.type
_entity_poly.pdbx_seq_one_letter_code
_entity_poly.pdbx_strand_id
1 'polypeptide(L)'
;MAEVDLAAEFPQPAGVARWAEVMARFAARLGAQGRRVVLVTSGGTKVPLEARPVRFLDNFSSGRRGATSAEAFLAAGYGVLFLCRARSAFPFAHRFPPQTWLSALRPTDSAHSGLLCLEAEEKALPGFAAALRSYQEAAVAGTFLAVEFTTLADYLHLLQAAALALSPLGSSAMFYLAAAVSDFYVPVSEMPEHKIQSSGGPLQVENYANRVCNLTEKREKFSHGYEKKNEQLRHEFKVLQLKQEAQLKEVEEMLYQEGLSEIAMSSPSEQIAYLLVERSTLLRKLELMDPEPESQRCMSSKLQKEFPQSYSKDLETDKTSQNSLESDVEQAAKTGMAHEEIRRLTDEVKEKEQSKLDSALQMAQLEIEKLKENLIKLKENDSVDLQKAKEHNQRLNEEILALRNRVRSLDSEKKMLEEEVERLKGEIHESQENEQVGNHSPGKIVGTQQKVQYSSSGEKLKYQQQDELQQLRQNLHRLQNLCNSAEKELRYERGKNLDLKQHNSLLQEESIKNGRTVSRKSRNWSWKYLNRLRALNHRTTYRKSWLRRSLKLLMQRKRFWI
;
A
#
# COMPACT_ATOMS: atom_id res chain seq x y z
N MET A 1 31.38 10.84 -2.00
CA MET A 1 30.05 11.42 -1.71
C MET A 1 30.29 12.51 -0.71
N ALA A 2 29.90 13.76 -0.99
CA ALA A 2 29.92 14.79 0.04
C ALA A 2 28.88 14.38 1.08
N GLU A 3 29.29 14.13 2.32
CA GLU A 3 28.38 14.05 3.46
C GLU A 3 27.71 15.42 3.57
N VAL A 4 26.52 15.54 3.02
CA VAL A 4 25.64 16.66 3.35
C VAL A 4 25.27 16.47 4.81
N ASP A 5 25.70 17.38 5.66
CA ASP A 5 25.34 17.38 7.07
C ASP A 5 23.82 17.56 7.16
N LEU A 6 23.12 16.46 7.43
CA LEU A 6 21.66 16.43 7.53
C LEU A 6 21.15 17.45 8.55
N ALA A 7 21.93 17.72 9.61
CA ALA A 7 21.58 18.69 10.64
C ALA A 7 21.70 20.14 10.16
N ALA A 8 22.58 20.42 9.20
CA ALA A 8 22.76 21.74 8.61
C ALA A 8 21.57 22.11 7.69
N GLU A 9 21.02 21.12 6.98
CA GLU A 9 19.94 21.34 6.01
C GLU A 9 18.53 21.13 6.60
N PHE A 10 18.40 20.19 7.52
CA PHE A 10 17.17 19.92 8.25
C PHE A 10 17.43 20.07 9.75
N PRO A 11 17.00 21.17 10.39
CA PRO A 11 17.13 21.33 11.83
C PRO A 11 16.52 20.15 12.58
N GLN A 12 17.27 19.60 13.53
CA GLN A 12 16.85 18.39 14.24
C GLN A 12 15.57 18.65 15.06
N PRO A 13 14.49 17.88 14.83
CA PRO A 13 13.27 18.01 15.62
C PRO A 13 13.48 17.66 17.10
N ALA A 14 12.72 18.32 17.97
CA ALA A 14 12.75 18.04 19.39
C ALA A 14 12.41 16.57 19.67
N GLY A 15 13.21 15.90 20.50
CA GLY A 15 12.97 14.51 20.93
C GLY A 15 13.54 13.41 20.05
N VAL A 16 14.23 13.73 18.94
CA VAL A 16 14.92 12.71 18.11
C VAL A 16 15.93 11.90 18.91
N ALA A 17 16.73 12.55 19.77
CA ALA A 17 17.71 11.85 20.63
C ALA A 17 17.03 10.82 21.55
N ARG A 18 15.88 11.18 22.16
CA ARG A 18 15.09 10.25 22.98
C ARG A 18 14.60 9.07 22.14
N TRP A 19 14.09 9.33 20.94
CA TRP A 19 13.62 8.28 20.05
C TRP A 19 14.75 7.37 19.57
N ALA A 20 15.93 7.92 19.28
CA ALA A 20 17.12 7.15 18.92
C ALA A 20 17.49 6.15 20.03
N GLU A 21 17.47 6.59 21.28
CA GLU A 21 17.72 5.72 22.43
C GLU A 21 16.65 4.63 22.58
N VAL A 22 15.37 4.98 22.46
CA VAL A 22 14.26 4.02 22.53
C VAL A 22 14.36 2.97 21.41
N MET A 23 14.66 3.38 20.18
CA MET A 23 14.83 2.48 19.04
C MET A 23 16.05 1.56 19.23
N ALA A 24 17.17 2.09 19.72
CA ALA A 24 18.38 1.31 19.98
C ALA A 24 18.15 0.24 21.04
N ARG A 25 17.50 0.58 22.16
CA ARG A 25 17.13 -0.40 23.21
C ARG A 25 16.16 -1.45 22.69
N PHE A 26 15.17 -1.04 21.89
CA PHE A 26 14.21 -1.96 21.26
C PHE A 26 14.93 -2.97 20.34
N ALA A 27 15.79 -2.49 19.44
CA ALA A 27 16.55 -3.32 18.52
C ALA A 27 17.52 -4.25 19.26
N ALA A 28 18.29 -3.73 20.22
CA ALA A 28 19.25 -4.52 21.01
C ALA A 28 18.57 -5.65 21.78
N ARG A 29 17.43 -5.37 22.45
CA ARG A 29 16.68 -6.40 23.18
C ARG A 29 16.21 -7.54 22.27
N LEU A 30 15.64 -7.20 21.11
CA LEU A 30 15.12 -8.21 20.18
C LEU A 30 16.27 -8.97 19.49
N GLY A 31 17.37 -8.28 19.19
CA GLY A 31 18.60 -8.90 18.69
C GLY A 31 19.18 -9.92 19.66
N ALA A 32 19.23 -9.61 20.96
CA ALA A 32 19.67 -10.55 22.00
C ALA A 32 18.77 -11.80 22.11
N GLN A 33 17.50 -11.70 21.70
CA GLN A 33 16.56 -12.82 21.62
C GLN A 33 16.64 -13.60 20.30
N GLY A 34 17.58 -13.24 19.40
CA GLY A 34 17.68 -13.84 18.07
C GLY A 34 16.50 -13.50 17.15
N ARG A 35 15.69 -12.49 17.49
CA ARG A 35 14.49 -12.13 16.73
C ARG A 35 14.85 -11.15 15.60
N ARG A 36 14.34 -11.42 14.41
CA ARG A 36 14.47 -10.52 13.25
C ARG A 36 13.65 -9.26 13.48
N VAL A 37 14.19 -8.11 13.06
CA VAL A 37 13.53 -6.80 13.25
C VAL A 37 13.31 -6.14 11.89
N VAL A 38 12.12 -5.61 11.67
CA VAL A 38 11.78 -4.85 10.47
C VAL A 38 11.42 -3.41 10.83
N LEU A 39 12.06 -2.45 10.15
CA LEU A 39 11.60 -1.07 10.09
C LEU A 39 10.53 -0.96 9.00
N VAL A 40 9.32 -0.59 9.38
CA VAL A 40 8.23 -0.29 8.44
C VAL A 40 7.99 1.21 8.48
N THR A 41 8.21 1.89 7.35
CA THR A 41 7.82 3.31 7.22
C THR A 41 6.43 3.42 6.59
N SER A 42 5.54 4.24 7.12
CA SER A 42 4.15 4.35 6.66
C SER A 42 3.60 5.77 6.64
N GLY A 43 2.66 6.06 5.73
CA GLY A 43 2.06 7.39 5.58
C GLY A 43 2.90 8.34 4.74
N GLY A 44 2.46 9.59 4.64
CA GLY A 44 3.09 10.64 3.83
C GLY A 44 3.91 11.65 4.63
N THR A 45 4.94 12.24 4.05
CA THR A 45 5.59 13.41 4.63
C THR A 45 4.93 14.69 4.15
N LYS A 46 4.98 15.74 4.97
CA LYS A 46 4.66 17.10 4.54
C LYS A 46 5.86 18.02 4.62
N VAL A 47 5.91 19.01 3.74
CA VAL A 47 6.97 20.02 3.69
C VAL A 47 6.35 21.39 3.98
N PRO A 48 6.85 22.14 4.99
CA PRO A 48 6.41 23.50 5.23
C PRO A 48 6.86 24.43 4.11
N LEU A 49 6.00 25.38 3.74
CA LEU A 49 6.35 26.45 2.77
C LEU A 49 6.84 27.73 3.47
N GLU A 50 6.62 27.84 4.78
CA GLU A 50 6.97 29.00 5.61
C GLU A 50 7.59 28.54 6.95
N ALA A 51 8.49 29.32 7.55
CA ALA A 51 9.16 28.94 8.81
C ALA A 51 8.19 28.89 10.01
N ARG A 52 7.14 29.72 9.97
CA ARG A 52 5.95 29.61 10.82
C ARG A 52 4.82 29.01 9.98
N PRO A 53 4.78 27.68 9.82
CA PRO A 53 4.08 27.07 8.71
C PRO A 53 2.56 27.13 8.90
N VAL A 54 1.90 27.71 7.91
CA VAL A 54 0.44 27.66 7.77
C VAL A 54 0.03 26.87 6.52
N ARG A 55 0.94 26.74 5.54
CA ARG A 55 0.75 25.93 4.35
C ARG A 55 1.83 24.85 4.24
N PHE A 56 1.44 23.73 3.67
CA PHE A 56 2.31 22.58 3.47
C PHE A 56 2.09 21.96 2.10
N LEU A 57 3.14 21.43 1.49
CA LEU A 57 3.04 20.42 0.43
C LEU A 57 2.97 19.04 1.09
N ASP A 58 1.94 18.25 0.80
CA ASP A 58 1.71 16.94 1.44
C ASP A 58 1.74 15.81 0.40
N ASN A 59 2.56 14.80 0.64
CA ASN A 59 2.59 13.58 -0.16
C ASN A 59 1.51 12.62 0.32
N PHE A 60 0.42 12.52 -0.43
CA PHE A 60 -0.72 11.70 -0.01
C PHE A 60 -0.37 10.21 0.17
N SER A 61 -0.60 9.70 1.37
CA SER A 61 -0.63 8.27 1.65
C SER A 61 -1.47 8.00 2.89
N SER A 62 -2.53 7.18 2.72
CA SER A 62 -3.37 6.75 3.84
C SER A 62 -2.63 5.93 4.90
N GLY A 63 -1.46 5.37 4.59
CA GLY A 63 -0.70 4.48 5.48
C GLY A 63 -1.23 3.04 5.57
N ARG A 64 -2.35 2.70 4.91
CA ARG A 64 -2.99 1.37 5.01
C ARG A 64 -2.03 0.23 4.67
N ARG A 65 -1.26 0.34 3.59
CA ARG A 65 -0.28 -0.70 3.20
C ARG A 65 0.76 -0.94 4.30
N GLY A 66 1.31 0.13 4.89
CA GLY A 66 2.30 0.01 5.94
C GLY A 66 1.70 -0.61 7.20
N ALA A 67 0.51 -0.17 7.61
CA ALA A 67 -0.19 -0.71 8.77
C ALA A 67 -0.49 -2.21 8.63
N THR A 68 -1.08 -2.62 7.50
CA THR A 68 -1.37 -4.03 7.23
C THR A 68 -0.10 -4.87 7.09
N SER A 69 0.98 -4.31 6.53
CA SER A 69 2.27 -5.02 6.47
C SER A 69 2.88 -5.23 7.85
N ALA A 70 2.78 -4.23 8.74
CA ALA A 70 3.24 -4.35 10.12
C ALA A 70 2.52 -5.48 10.87
N GLU A 71 1.20 -5.61 10.69
CA GLU A 71 0.40 -6.71 11.26
C GLU A 71 0.88 -8.08 10.75
N ALA A 72 1.12 -8.18 9.44
CA ALA A 72 1.62 -9.41 8.84
C ALA A 72 3.04 -9.77 9.33
N PHE A 73 3.91 -8.79 9.51
CA PHE A 73 5.25 -9.02 10.08
C PHE A 73 5.21 -9.48 11.54
N LEU A 74 4.34 -8.88 12.36
CA LEU A 74 4.12 -9.33 13.74
C LEU A 74 3.63 -10.78 13.76
N ALA A 75 2.65 -11.13 12.92
CA ALA A 75 2.14 -12.50 12.79
C ALA A 75 3.23 -13.49 12.31
N ALA A 76 4.17 -13.03 11.49
CA ALA A 76 5.32 -13.82 11.04
C ALA A 76 6.47 -13.89 12.07
N GLY A 77 6.29 -13.36 13.29
CA GLY A 77 7.27 -13.43 14.38
C GLY A 77 8.35 -12.35 14.37
N TYR A 78 8.27 -11.35 13.50
CA TYR A 78 9.22 -10.23 13.52
C TYR A 78 8.98 -9.30 14.71
N GLY A 79 10.04 -8.62 15.14
CA GLY A 79 9.91 -7.36 15.85
C GLY A 79 9.67 -6.23 14.85
N VAL A 80 8.70 -5.37 15.09
CA VAL A 80 8.30 -4.31 14.15
C VAL A 80 8.55 -2.94 14.77
N LEU A 81 9.45 -2.18 14.16
CA LEU A 81 9.61 -0.73 14.38
C LEU A 81 8.77 -0.02 13.32
N PHE A 82 7.65 0.58 13.73
CA PHE A 82 6.69 1.22 12.86
C PHE A 82 6.86 2.74 12.90
N LEU A 83 7.59 3.29 11.92
CA LEU A 83 7.77 4.72 11.75
C LEU A 83 6.64 5.27 10.87
N CYS A 84 5.68 5.98 11.43
CA CYS A 84 4.45 6.35 10.71
C CYS A 84 4.08 7.83 10.79
N ARG A 85 3.42 8.33 9.75
CA ARG A 85 2.83 9.67 9.79
C ARG A 85 1.77 9.73 10.88
N ALA A 86 1.85 10.71 11.78
CA ALA A 86 0.82 10.97 12.79
C ALA A 86 -0.58 11.06 12.14
N ARG A 87 -1.55 10.39 12.75
CA ARG A 87 -2.95 10.29 12.26
C ARG A 87 -3.13 9.60 10.90
N SER A 88 -2.13 8.84 10.42
CA SER A 88 -2.33 7.88 9.32
C SER A 88 -2.88 6.55 9.83
N ALA A 89 -3.16 5.59 8.93
CA ALA A 89 -3.60 4.27 9.34
C ALA A 89 -2.60 3.61 10.30
N PHE A 90 -3.10 3.16 11.44
CA PHE A 90 -2.33 2.52 12.49
C PHE A 90 -2.63 1.00 12.53
N PRO A 91 -1.63 0.13 12.76
CA PRO A 91 -1.83 -1.32 12.84
C PRO A 91 -2.99 -1.70 13.77
N PHE A 92 -3.83 -2.62 13.32
CA PHE A 92 -5.06 -3.10 13.94
C PHE A 92 -6.20 -2.07 13.97
N ALA A 93 -5.92 -0.85 14.44
CA ALA A 93 -6.92 0.21 14.60
C ALA A 93 -7.52 0.69 13.28
N HIS A 94 -6.77 0.68 12.17
CA HIS A 94 -7.24 1.19 10.88
C HIS A 94 -8.44 0.43 10.29
N ARG A 95 -8.72 -0.78 10.80
CA ARG A 95 -9.86 -1.61 10.41
C ARG A 95 -11.17 -1.16 11.07
N PHE A 96 -11.07 -0.38 12.15
CA PHE A 96 -12.17 0.06 13.00
C PHE A 96 -12.14 1.59 13.14
N PRO A 97 -12.62 2.34 12.14
CA PRO A 97 -12.67 3.80 12.22
C PRO A 97 -13.59 4.25 13.37
N PRO A 98 -13.47 5.51 13.84
CA PRO A 98 -14.20 6.02 15.00
C PRO A 98 -15.70 5.71 15.00
N GLN A 99 -16.36 5.94 13.87
CA GLN A 99 -17.81 5.72 13.75
C GLN A 99 -18.21 4.26 14.01
N THR A 100 -17.38 3.29 13.62
CA THR A 100 -17.69 1.86 13.74
C THR A 100 -17.70 1.39 15.18
N TRP A 101 -16.65 1.68 15.97
CA TRP A 101 -16.59 1.21 17.35
C TRP A 101 -17.45 2.07 18.29
N LEU A 102 -17.66 3.36 18.00
CA LEU A 102 -18.58 4.21 18.76
C LEU A 102 -20.04 3.74 18.65
N SER A 103 -20.45 3.21 17.49
CA SER A 103 -21.82 2.70 17.31
C SER A 103 -22.01 1.28 17.84
N ALA A 104 -20.93 0.47 17.88
CA ALA A 104 -21.01 -0.95 18.17
C ALA A 104 -20.77 -1.30 19.64
N LEU A 105 -19.87 -0.60 20.33
CA LEU A 105 -19.58 -0.87 21.74
C LEU A 105 -20.67 -0.28 22.65
N ARG A 106 -21.23 -1.12 23.52
CA ARG A 106 -22.23 -0.73 24.52
C ARG A 106 -21.71 -1.02 25.93
N PRO A 107 -21.87 -0.10 26.90
CA PRO A 107 -21.57 -0.39 28.29
C PRO A 107 -22.61 -1.35 28.87
N THR A 108 -22.14 -2.27 29.72
CA THR A 108 -23.01 -3.23 30.43
C THR A 108 -23.02 -2.92 31.93
N ASP A 109 -24.20 -2.94 32.56
CA ASP A 109 -24.39 -2.61 33.98
C ASP A 109 -23.88 -3.68 34.97
N SER A 110 -23.29 -4.78 34.49
CA SER A 110 -22.82 -5.91 35.31
C SER A 110 -21.45 -5.70 35.96
N ALA A 111 -20.85 -4.52 35.82
CA ALA A 111 -19.54 -4.19 36.34
C ALA A 111 -19.46 -4.32 37.88
N HIS A 112 -18.64 -5.26 38.36
CA HIS A 112 -18.20 -5.27 39.75
C HIS A 112 -17.05 -4.28 39.91
N SER A 113 -17.19 -3.31 40.82
CA SER A 113 -16.12 -2.48 41.41
C SER A 113 -14.94 -2.09 40.49
N GLY A 114 -15.07 -1.00 39.72
CA GLY A 114 -13.94 -0.30 39.07
C GLY A 114 -13.51 -0.80 37.69
N LEU A 115 -14.12 -1.87 37.17
CA LEU A 115 -13.87 -2.40 35.82
C LEU A 115 -15.00 -2.01 34.85
N LEU A 116 -14.64 -1.55 33.65
CA LEU A 116 -15.60 -1.28 32.58
C LEU A 116 -15.89 -2.58 31.80
N CYS A 117 -17.15 -3.00 31.78
CA CYS A 117 -17.63 -4.07 30.91
C CYS A 117 -18.24 -3.47 29.63
N LEU A 118 -17.78 -3.96 28.47
CA LEU A 118 -18.28 -3.58 27.16
C LEU A 118 -18.77 -4.83 26.42
N GLU A 119 -19.90 -4.69 25.75
CA GLU A 119 -20.44 -5.68 24.82
C GLU A 119 -20.56 -5.11 23.42
N ALA A 120 -20.45 -5.98 22.42
CA ALA A 120 -20.71 -5.65 21.02
C ALA A 120 -21.07 -6.90 20.24
N GLU A 121 -21.90 -6.73 19.23
CA GLU A 121 -22.15 -7.79 18.25
C GLU A 121 -20.91 -8.05 17.40
N GLU A 122 -20.48 -9.31 17.30
CA GLU A 122 -19.30 -9.67 16.50
C GLU A 122 -19.43 -9.27 15.02
N LYS A 123 -20.65 -9.31 14.48
CA LYS A 123 -20.94 -8.87 13.11
C LYS A 123 -20.72 -7.37 12.90
N ALA A 124 -20.91 -6.55 13.94
CA ALA A 124 -20.69 -5.10 13.88
C ALA A 124 -19.20 -4.74 14.00
N LEU A 125 -18.40 -5.60 14.63
CA LEU A 125 -16.95 -5.45 14.79
C LEU A 125 -16.17 -6.73 14.41
N PRO A 126 -16.20 -7.15 13.13
CA PRO A 126 -15.58 -8.41 12.73
C PRO A 126 -14.07 -8.44 13.03
N GLY A 127 -13.65 -9.44 13.80
CA GLY A 127 -12.23 -9.64 14.15
C GLY A 127 -11.66 -8.62 15.14
N PHE A 128 -12.48 -7.80 15.80
CA PHE A 128 -12.01 -6.79 16.77
C PHE A 128 -11.31 -7.41 17.98
N ALA A 129 -11.86 -8.49 18.54
CA ALA A 129 -11.23 -9.21 19.65
C ALA A 129 -9.87 -9.82 19.25
N ALA A 130 -9.75 -10.36 18.04
CA ALA A 130 -8.48 -10.88 17.54
C ALA A 130 -7.45 -9.76 17.36
N ALA A 131 -7.86 -8.62 16.80
CA ALA A 131 -7.00 -7.46 16.62
C ALA A 131 -6.48 -6.88 17.94
N LEU A 132 -7.34 -6.76 18.96
CA LEU A 132 -6.94 -6.34 20.31
C LEU A 132 -5.94 -7.30 20.94
N ARG A 133 -6.21 -8.62 20.87
CA ARG A 133 -5.30 -9.64 21.40
C ARG A 133 -3.93 -9.55 20.74
N SER A 134 -3.85 -9.50 19.41
CA SER A 134 -2.57 -9.39 18.71
C SER A 134 -1.79 -8.11 19.06
N TYR A 135 -2.49 -6.97 19.22
CA TYR A 135 -1.83 -5.74 19.66
C TYR A 135 -1.30 -5.84 21.10
N GLN A 136 -2.11 -6.37 22.02
CA GLN A 136 -1.75 -6.56 23.42
C GLN A 136 -0.60 -7.55 23.60
N GLU A 137 -0.65 -8.69 22.89
CA GLU A 137 0.43 -9.69 22.86
C GLU A 137 1.74 -9.07 22.37
N ALA A 138 1.69 -8.27 21.29
CA ALA A 138 2.88 -7.58 20.79
C ALA A 138 3.42 -6.53 21.77
N ALA A 139 2.54 -5.83 22.49
CA ALA A 139 2.92 -4.87 23.52
C ALA A 139 3.58 -5.57 24.72
N VAL A 140 2.98 -6.65 25.23
CA VAL A 140 3.49 -7.44 26.36
C VAL A 140 4.82 -8.09 26.00
N ALA A 141 4.93 -8.70 24.81
CA ALA A 141 6.17 -9.28 24.31
C ALA A 141 7.22 -8.21 23.96
N GLY A 142 6.82 -6.94 23.87
CA GLY A 142 7.69 -5.84 23.46
C GLY A 142 8.20 -5.97 22.02
N THR A 143 7.41 -6.57 21.13
CA THR A 143 7.77 -6.83 19.73
C THR A 143 7.27 -5.74 18.79
N PHE A 144 6.53 -4.76 19.28
CA PHE A 144 6.03 -3.62 18.50
C PHE A 144 6.45 -2.29 19.12
N LEU A 145 7.03 -1.40 18.31
CA LEU A 145 7.36 -0.03 18.67
C LEU A 145 6.85 0.91 17.58
N ALA A 146 5.94 1.82 17.92
CA ALA A 146 5.47 2.86 17.00
C ALA A 146 6.17 4.19 17.28
N VAL A 147 6.61 4.87 16.23
CA VAL A 147 7.22 6.21 16.29
C VAL A 147 6.56 7.09 15.24
N GLU A 148 6.11 8.26 15.65
CA GLU A 148 5.39 9.16 14.76
C GLU A 148 6.30 10.23 14.15
N PHE A 149 6.05 10.53 12.88
CA PHE A 149 6.61 11.69 12.18
C PHE A 149 5.49 12.52 11.55
N THR A 150 5.76 13.77 11.16
CA THR A 150 4.81 14.52 10.33
C THR A 150 5.51 15.16 9.13
N THR A 151 6.61 15.86 9.37
CA THR A 151 7.35 16.58 8.33
C THR A 151 8.38 15.69 7.66
N LEU A 152 8.90 16.14 6.50
CA LEU A 152 10.07 15.52 5.88
C LEU A 152 11.29 15.52 6.82
N ALA A 153 11.52 16.62 7.56
CA ALA A 153 12.61 16.72 8.53
C ALA A 153 12.50 15.65 9.63
N ASP A 154 11.31 15.49 10.23
CA ASP A 154 11.03 14.43 11.21
C ASP A 154 11.36 13.06 10.65
N TYR A 155 10.87 12.79 9.44
CA TYR A 155 11.07 11.50 8.79
C TYR A 155 12.54 11.19 8.57
N LEU A 156 13.33 12.13 8.03
CA LEU A 156 14.75 11.91 7.73
C LEU A 156 15.58 11.66 8.99
N HIS A 157 15.39 12.49 10.03
CA HIS A 157 16.09 12.34 11.30
C HIS A 157 15.72 11.03 12.02
N LEU A 158 14.43 10.69 12.05
CA LEU A 158 13.96 9.45 12.68
C LEU A 158 14.35 8.20 11.88
N LEU A 159 14.39 8.29 10.54
CA LEU A 159 14.87 7.21 9.68
C LEU A 159 16.37 6.97 9.88
N GLN A 160 17.17 8.04 9.99
CA GLN A 160 18.60 7.91 10.29
C GLN A 160 18.81 7.27 11.67
N ALA A 161 18.08 7.74 12.69
CA ALA A 161 18.13 7.16 14.03
C ALA A 161 17.72 5.68 14.04
N ALA A 162 16.65 5.32 13.32
CA ALA A 162 16.22 3.93 13.16
C ALA A 162 17.30 3.10 12.44
N ALA A 163 17.91 3.65 11.38
CA ALA A 163 18.95 2.95 10.64
C ALA A 163 20.18 2.63 11.51
N LEU A 164 20.62 3.61 12.31
CA LEU A 164 21.69 3.42 13.28
C LEU A 164 21.30 2.41 14.37
N ALA A 165 20.07 2.46 14.86
CA ALA A 165 19.57 1.52 15.87
C ALA A 165 19.51 0.07 15.37
N LEU A 166 19.16 -0.15 14.10
CA LEU A 166 19.09 -1.50 13.51
C LEU A 166 20.43 -2.01 12.97
N SER A 167 21.43 -1.13 12.76
CA SER A 167 22.73 -1.49 12.20
C SER A 167 23.42 -2.67 12.90
N PRO A 168 23.43 -2.78 14.25
CA PRO A 168 24.06 -3.90 14.96
C PRO A 168 23.43 -5.28 14.66
N LEU A 169 22.20 -5.33 14.14
CA LEU A 169 21.51 -6.58 13.83
C LEU A 169 21.96 -7.21 12.49
N GLY A 170 22.71 -6.46 11.67
CA GLY A 170 23.23 -6.94 10.39
C GLY A 170 22.12 -7.50 9.48
N SER A 171 22.29 -8.73 9.02
CA SER A 171 21.35 -9.43 8.12
C SER A 171 20.00 -9.78 8.78
N SER A 172 19.87 -9.63 10.10
CA SER A 172 18.60 -9.85 10.82
C SER A 172 17.69 -8.61 10.83
N ALA A 173 18.17 -7.47 10.32
CA ALA A 173 17.37 -6.27 10.11
C ALA A 173 16.79 -6.21 8.68
N MET A 174 15.54 -5.74 8.56
CA MET A 174 14.87 -5.48 7.29
C MET A 174 14.33 -4.05 7.25
N PHE A 175 14.39 -3.42 6.07
CA PHE A 175 13.80 -2.10 5.82
C PHE A 175 12.66 -2.23 4.81
N TYR A 176 11.43 -2.03 5.26
CA TYR A 176 10.23 -1.98 4.44
C TYR A 176 9.77 -0.52 4.30
N LEU A 177 10.36 0.17 3.32
CA LEU A 177 10.20 1.62 3.14
C LEU A 177 8.94 1.97 2.32
N ALA A 178 7.76 1.90 2.94
CA ALA A 178 6.47 2.13 2.27
C ALA A 178 5.88 3.55 2.43
N ALA A 179 6.62 4.50 3.02
CA ALA A 179 6.19 5.88 3.19
C ALA A 179 6.22 6.65 1.86
N ALA A 180 5.31 7.60 1.68
CA ALA A 180 5.32 8.54 0.56
C ALA A 180 6.17 9.76 0.96
N VAL A 181 7.47 9.64 0.74
CA VAL A 181 8.45 10.68 1.08
C VAL A 181 8.42 11.77 0.01
N SER A 182 8.50 13.03 0.44
CA SER A 182 8.51 14.20 -0.43
C SER A 182 9.80 14.24 -1.25
N ASP A 183 9.63 14.34 -2.57
CA ASP A 183 10.75 14.39 -3.51
C ASP A 183 11.43 15.76 -3.55
N PHE A 184 10.72 16.79 -3.07
CA PHE A 184 11.14 18.19 -3.09
C PHE A 184 10.86 18.82 -1.73
N TYR A 185 11.69 19.79 -1.35
CA TYR A 185 11.52 20.62 -0.16
C TYR A 185 11.98 22.07 -0.43
N VAL A 186 11.65 22.96 0.50
CA VAL A 186 12.16 24.34 0.52
C VAL A 186 13.28 24.40 1.55
N PRO A 187 14.53 24.72 1.17
CA PRO A 187 15.63 24.89 2.12
C PRO A 187 15.29 25.96 3.17
N VAL A 188 15.72 25.75 4.42
CA VAL A 188 15.42 26.69 5.52
C VAL A 188 15.90 28.11 5.23
N SER A 189 17.05 28.25 4.55
CA SER A 189 17.61 29.53 4.12
C SER A 189 16.77 30.29 3.08
N GLU A 190 15.92 29.58 2.32
CA GLU A 190 15.05 30.14 1.28
C GLU A 190 13.60 30.29 1.76
N MET A 191 13.30 29.86 2.98
CA MET A 191 11.95 29.78 3.50
C MET A 191 11.47 31.15 4.02
N PRO A 192 10.34 31.69 3.54
CA PRO A 192 9.77 32.90 4.11
C PRO A 192 9.35 32.66 5.56
N GLU A 193 9.60 33.63 6.45
CA GLU A 193 9.29 33.46 7.88
C GLU A 193 7.77 33.39 8.14
N HIS A 194 7.01 34.19 7.39
CA HIS A 194 5.57 34.40 7.59
C HIS A 194 4.73 33.91 6.41
N LYS A 195 3.44 33.71 6.67
CA LYS A 195 2.41 33.34 5.69
C LYS A 195 2.57 34.13 4.39
N ILE A 196 2.75 33.42 3.29
CA ILE A 196 2.89 34.04 1.97
C ILE A 196 1.57 34.74 1.61
N GLN A 197 1.63 36.04 1.32
CA GLN A 197 0.45 36.86 1.05
C GLN A 197 -0.09 36.63 -0.37
N SER A 198 -1.40 36.51 -0.50
CA SER A 198 -2.06 36.24 -1.79
C SER A 198 -2.17 37.47 -2.70
N SER A 199 -1.84 38.68 -2.21
CA SER A 199 -1.97 39.94 -2.94
C SER A 199 -0.83 40.23 -3.92
N GLY A 200 0.26 39.45 -3.89
CA GLY A 200 1.46 39.66 -4.71
C GLY A 200 1.43 39.04 -6.12
N GLY A 201 0.30 38.46 -6.55
CA GLY A 201 0.19 37.70 -7.80
C GLY A 201 0.33 36.18 -7.60
N PRO A 202 0.45 35.38 -8.69
CA PRO A 202 0.67 33.94 -8.61
C PRO A 202 1.91 33.65 -7.76
N LEU A 203 1.82 32.67 -6.86
CA LEU A 203 3.00 32.18 -6.14
C LEU A 203 4.03 31.77 -7.19
N GLN A 204 5.23 32.36 -7.16
CA GLN A 204 6.33 32.00 -8.06
C GLN A 204 6.87 30.61 -7.70
N VAL A 205 6.06 29.58 -7.96
CA VAL A 205 6.45 28.18 -7.87
C VAL A 205 7.07 27.73 -9.21
N GLU A 206 7.00 28.55 -10.27
CA GLU A 206 7.63 28.29 -11.58
C GLU A 206 9.13 27.94 -11.50
N ASN A 207 9.90 28.55 -10.61
CA ASN A 207 11.32 28.23 -10.45
C ASN A 207 11.56 26.83 -9.85
N TYR A 208 10.55 26.25 -9.18
CA TYR A 208 10.61 24.90 -8.61
C TYR A 208 10.31 23.84 -9.67
N ALA A 209 9.39 24.09 -10.62
CA ALA A 209 9.03 23.13 -11.67
C ALA A 209 10.21 22.77 -12.60
N ASN A 210 11.06 23.73 -12.94
CA ASN A 210 12.25 23.46 -13.78
C ASN A 210 13.37 22.74 -13.01
N ARG A 211 13.53 22.99 -11.70
CA ARG A 211 14.47 22.22 -10.85
C ARG A 211 13.96 20.79 -10.61
N VAL A 212 12.64 20.62 -10.47
CA VAL A 212 11.95 19.33 -10.39
C VAL A 212 12.29 18.45 -11.59
N CYS A 213 12.17 18.96 -12.82
CA CYS A 213 12.49 18.19 -14.03
C CYS A 213 13.96 17.70 -14.05
N ASN A 214 14.92 18.57 -13.74
CA ASN A 214 16.35 18.23 -13.77
C ASN A 214 16.78 17.26 -12.65
N LEU A 215 16.18 17.36 -11.46
CA LEU A 215 16.43 16.43 -10.35
C LEU A 215 15.80 15.06 -10.63
N THR A 216 14.65 15.03 -11.32
CA THR A 216 13.98 13.79 -11.72
C THR A 216 14.86 12.94 -12.63
N GLU A 217 15.55 13.53 -13.62
CA GLU A 217 16.44 12.78 -14.51
C GLU A 217 17.64 12.14 -13.77
N LYS A 218 18.24 12.86 -12.81
CA LYS A 218 19.33 12.31 -11.99
C LYS A 218 18.83 11.20 -11.07
N ARG A 219 17.63 11.37 -10.50
CA ARG A 219 16.97 10.37 -9.65
C ARG A 219 16.60 9.12 -10.43
N GLU A 220 16.05 9.24 -11.63
CA GLU A 220 15.66 8.11 -12.48
C GLU A 220 16.87 7.25 -12.84
N LYS A 221 18.02 7.86 -13.16
CA LYS A 221 19.27 7.13 -13.40
C LYS A 221 19.73 6.32 -12.17
N PHE A 222 19.59 6.89 -10.98
CA PHE A 222 19.98 6.22 -9.73
C PHE A 222 18.99 5.09 -9.35
N SER A 223 17.69 5.36 -9.42
CA SER A 223 16.63 4.36 -9.16
C SER A 223 16.74 3.16 -10.11
N HIS A 224 17.02 3.40 -11.39
CA HIS A 224 17.17 2.33 -12.38
C HIS A 224 18.29 1.33 -12.00
N GLY A 225 19.39 1.81 -11.41
CA GLY A 225 20.48 0.95 -10.94
C GLY A 225 20.06 0.02 -9.80
N TYR A 226 19.32 0.54 -8.81
CA TYR A 226 18.82 -0.27 -7.70
C TYR A 226 17.74 -1.24 -8.14
N GLU A 227 16.84 -0.82 -9.03
CA GLU A 227 15.79 -1.68 -9.55
C GLU A 227 16.37 -2.89 -10.29
N LYS A 228 17.39 -2.66 -11.13
CA LYS A 228 18.14 -3.74 -11.80
C LYS A 228 18.81 -4.69 -10.82
N LYS A 229 19.44 -4.17 -9.76
CA LYS A 229 20.05 -5.01 -8.71
C LYS A 229 18.99 -5.83 -7.95
N ASN A 230 17.82 -5.24 -7.70
CA ASN A 230 16.72 -5.90 -7.02
C ASN A 230 16.09 -7.00 -7.88
N GLU A 231 15.96 -6.78 -9.19
CA GLU A 231 15.56 -7.81 -10.15
C GLU A 231 16.54 -8.99 -10.16
N GLN A 232 17.84 -8.67 -10.13
CA GLN A 232 18.89 -9.68 -10.07
C GLN A 232 18.84 -10.51 -8.77
N LEU A 233 18.70 -9.84 -7.62
CA LEU A 233 18.53 -10.52 -6.32
C LEU A 233 17.28 -11.41 -6.29
N ARG A 234 16.16 -10.97 -6.89
CA ARG A 234 14.95 -11.79 -7.03
C ARG A 234 15.18 -13.02 -7.89
N HIS A 235 15.96 -12.88 -8.97
CA HIS A 235 16.33 -14.01 -9.81
C HIS A 235 17.22 -14.99 -9.05
N GLU A 236 18.25 -14.51 -8.36
CA GLU A 236 19.15 -15.31 -7.54
C GLU A 236 18.41 -16.05 -6.42
N PHE A 237 17.52 -15.37 -5.69
CA PHE A 237 16.67 -15.99 -4.68
C PHE A 237 15.83 -17.12 -5.25
N LYS A 238 15.25 -16.92 -6.44
CA LYS A 238 14.45 -17.94 -7.11
C LYS A 238 15.27 -19.14 -7.57
N VAL A 239 16.50 -18.91 -8.03
CA VAL A 239 17.45 -19.99 -8.37
C VAL A 239 17.80 -20.79 -7.12
N LEU A 240 18.09 -20.12 -6.00
CA LEU A 240 18.39 -20.77 -4.72
C LEU A 240 17.20 -21.59 -4.21
N GLN A 241 15.98 -21.06 -4.33
CA GLN A 241 14.76 -21.78 -3.96
C GLN A 241 14.56 -23.05 -4.79
N LEU A 242 14.74 -22.96 -6.12
CA LEU A 242 14.66 -24.13 -7.00
C LEU A 242 15.76 -25.16 -6.71
N LYS A 243 16.97 -24.70 -6.34
CA LYS A 243 18.05 -25.58 -5.93
C LYS A 243 17.71 -26.32 -4.63
N GLN A 244 17.14 -25.62 -3.65
CA GLN A 244 16.69 -26.22 -2.39
C GLN A 244 15.57 -27.25 -2.63
N GLU A 245 14.60 -26.94 -3.49
CA GLU A 245 13.52 -27.88 -3.87
C GLU A 245 14.06 -29.11 -4.61
N ALA A 246 15.09 -28.95 -5.45
CA ALA A 246 15.73 -30.08 -6.13
C ALA A 246 16.49 -30.98 -5.15
N GLN A 247 17.25 -30.39 -4.21
CA GLN A 247 17.94 -31.15 -3.16
C GLN A 247 16.97 -31.91 -2.26
N LEU A 248 15.84 -31.30 -1.89
CA LEU A 248 14.81 -31.98 -1.11
C LEU A 248 14.25 -33.21 -1.84
N LYS A 249 14.00 -33.10 -3.15
CA LYS A 249 13.53 -34.23 -3.96
C LYS A 249 14.57 -35.33 -4.13
N GLU A 250 15.84 -34.96 -4.25
CA GLU A 250 16.93 -35.94 -4.32
C GLU A 250 17.03 -36.73 -3.00
N VAL A 251 16.93 -36.04 -1.86
CA VAL A 251 16.87 -36.69 -0.54
C VAL A 251 15.64 -37.59 -0.41
N GLU A 252 14.47 -37.11 -0.85
CA GLU A 252 13.23 -37.90 -0.88
C GLU A 252 13.39 -39.19 -1.71
N GLU A 253 14.04 -39.10 -2.88
CA GLU A 253 14.30 -40.25 -3.76
C GLU A 253 15.33 -41.22 -3.17
N MET A 254 16.40 -40.73 -2.55
CA MET A 254 17.38 -41.57 -1.84
C MET A 254 16.74 -42.32 -0.67
N LEU A 255 15.92 -41.64 0.14
CA LEU A 255 15.18 -42.27 1.23
C LEU A 255 14.21 -43.34 0.71
N TYR A 256 13.58 -43.11 -0.44
CA TYR A 256 12.71 -44.10 -1.07
C TYR A 256 13.47 -45.35 -1.55
N GLN A 257 14.67 -45.18 -2.11
CA GLN A 257 15.51 -46.28 -2.61
C GLN A 257 16.03 -47.17 -1.47
N GLU A 258 16.36 -46.58 -0.33
CA GLU A 258 16.81 -47.30 0.88
C GLU A 258 15.66 -47.88 1.71
N GLY A 259 14.42 -47.80 1.22
CA GLY A 259 13.23 -48.31 1.92
C GLY A 259 12.74 -47.43 3.08
N LEU A 260 13.35 -46.27 3.31
CA LEU A 260 13.03 -45.29 4.36
C LEU A 260 11.96 -44.28 3.92
N SER A 261 11.02 -44.71 3.07
CA SER A 261 9.95 -43.86 2.53
C SER A 261 9.05 -43.22 3.60
N GLU A 262 9.00 -43.80 4.80
CA GLU A 262 8.17 -43.32 5.92
C GLU A 262 8.67 -41.99 6.51
N ILE A 263 9.97 -41.71 6.45
CA ILE A 263 10.57 -40.46 6.96
C ILE A 263 10.76 -39.38 5.87
N ALA A 264 10.51 -39.72 4.61
CA ALA A 264 10.71 -38.81 3.47
C ALA A 264 9.78 -37.57 3.52
N MET A 265 8.64 -37.70 4.19
CA MET A 265 7.66 -36.61 4.39
C MET A 265 7.89 -35.79 5.67
N SER A 266 8.85 -36.18 6.51
CA SER A 266 9.19 -35.51 7.77
C SER A 266 10.03 -34.24 7.54
N SER A 267 10.13 -33.36 8.53
CA SER A 267 11.02 -32.19 8.42
C SER A 267 12.49 -32.62 8.30
N PRO A 268 13.39 -31.83 7.68
CA PRO A 268 14.81 -32.18 7.57
C PRO A 268 15.47 -32.48 8.92
N SER A 269 15.05 -31.79 9.98
CA SER A 269 15.50 -32.02 11.35
C SER A 269 15.11 -33.40 11.87
N GLU A 270 13.89 -33.86 11.57
CA GLU A 270 13.39 -35.18 11.95
C GLU A 270 14.07 -36.28 11.13
N GLN A 271 14.27 -36.06 9.84
CA GLN A 271 15.02 -36.97 8.96
C GLN A 271 16.44 -37.19 9.49
N ILE A 272 17.14 -36.11 9.85
CA ILE A 272 18.48 -36.16 10.45
C ILE A 272 18.45 -36.92 11.78
N ALA A 273 17.48 -36.64 12.65
CA ALA A 273 17.37 -37.31 13.94
C ALA A 273 17.18 -38.83 13.77
N TYR A 274 16.29 -39.25 12.86
CA TYR A 274 16.04 -40.66 12.57
C TYR A 274 17.30 -41.36 12.03
N LEU A 275 17.94 -40.78 11.01
CA LEU A 275 19.16 -41.35 10.41
C LEU A 275 20.32 -41.44 11.42
N LEU A 276 20.44 -40.50 12.35
CA LEU A 276 21.43 -40.56 13.42
C LEU A 276 21.17 -41.72 14.39
N VAL A 277 19.90 -41.98 14.74
CA VAL A 277 19.51 -43.11 15.59
C VAL A 277 19.78 -44.44 14.88
N GLU A 278 19.40 -44.56 13.60
CA GLU A 278 19.61 -45.77 12.82
C GLU A 278 21.09 -46.07 12.64
N ARG A 279 21.91 -45.06 12.32
CA ARG A 279 23.38 -45.17 12.27
C ARG A 279 23.96 -45.69 13.59
N SER A 280 23.50 -45.17 14.74
CA SER A 280 23.98 -45.61 16.05
C SER A 280 23.63 -47.08 16.35
N THR A 281 22.48 -47.53 15.87
CA THR A 281 22.01 -48.91 16.04
C THR A 281 22.82 -49.87 15.17
N LEU A 282 23.09 -49.49 13.92
CA LEU A 282 23.94 -50.27 13.01
C LEU A 282 25.38 -50.35 13.48
N LEU A 283 25.96 -49.25 13.98
CA LEU A 283 27.31 -49.25 14.56
C LEU A 283 27.41 -50.22 15.75
N ARG A 284 26.43 -50.23 16.65
CA ARG A 284 26.38 -51.19 17.77
C ARG A 284 26.29 -52.64 17.29
N LYS A 285 25.56 -52.91 16.19
CA LYS A 285 25.48 -54.25 15.60
C LYS A 285 26.80 -54.68 14.95
N LEU A 286 27.52 -53.74 14.33
CA LEU A 286 28.83 -53.99 13.74
C LEU A 286 29.88 -54.29 14.83
N GLU A 287 29.86 -53.54 15.92
CA GLU A 287 30.74 -53.75 17.10
C GLU A 287 30.51 -55.13 17.76
N LEU A 288 29.32 -55.73 17.58
CA LEU A 288 29.01 -57.09 18.05
C LEU A 288 29.40 -58.18 17.04
N MET A 289 29.73 -57.82 15.81
CA MET A 289 30.08 -58.74 14.71
C MET A 289 31.59 -58.85 14.45
N ASP A 290 32.44 -58.10 15.15
CA ASP A 290 33.88 -58.26 15.14
C ASP A 290 34.37 -59.17 16.29
N PRO A 291 34.77 -60.42 16.02
CA PRO A 291 35.93 -61.01 16.67
C PRO A 291 37.15 -60.69 15.79
N GLU A 292 38.04 -59.78 16.20
CA GLU A 292 39.30 -59.63 15.47
C GLU A 292 40.06 -60.98 15.44
N PRO A 293 40.67 -61.38 14.31
CA PRO A 293 41.91 -62.12 14.36
C PRO A 293 43.05 -61.10 14.58
N GLU A 294 43.89 -61.38 15.57
CA GLU A 294 45.15 -60.68 15.81
C GLU A 294 45.94 -60.45 14.51
N SER A 295 46.28 -59.18 14.23
CA SER A 295 47.64 -58.79 13.79
C SER A 295 47.77 -57.27 13.64
N GLN A 296 47.93 -56.55 14.76
CA GLN A 296 48.95 -55.49 14.95
C GLN A 296 48.71 -54.70 16.25
N ARG A 297 49.06 -55.33 17.39
CA ARG A 297 49.56 -54.58 18.55
C ARG A 297 50.92 -55.12 18.96
N CYS A 298 51.94 -54.65 18.26
CA CYS A 298 53.25 -54.38 18.84
C CYS A 298 53.21 -52.87 19.11
N MET A 299 53.06 -52.38 20.34
CA MET A 299 53.98 -52.46 21.46
C MET A 299 53.25 -52.17 22.78
N SER A 300 53.83 -52.62 23.89
CA SER A 300 53.41 -52.49 25.30
C SER A 300 52.31 -53.49 25.72
N SER A 301 52.50 -54.39 26.68
CA SER A 301 53.50 -54.53 27.73
C SER A 301 53.48 -55.98 28.28
N LYS A 302 54.61 -56.41 28.86
CA LYS A 302 54.87 -57.77 29.38
C LYS A 302 54.18 -58.03 30.73
N LEU A 303 54.10 -59.34 31.08
CA LEU A 303 53.84 -59.97 32.40
C LEU A 303 52.33 -60.16 32.69
N GLN A 304 51.75 -61.31 33.06
CA GLN A 304 52.12 -62.59 33.71
C GLN A 304 51.04 -63.65 33.31
N LYS A 305 51.35 -64.93 33.00
CA LYS A 305 51.32 -66.14 33.88
C LYS A 305 50.01 -66.28 34.72
N GLU A 306 49.24 -67.38 34.82
CA GLU A 306 49.40 -68.84 34.67
C GLU A 306 48.02 -69.57 34.78
N PHE A 307 47.76 -70.62 33.95
CA PHE A 307 47.12 -71.94 34.21
C PHE A 307 45.62 -72.16 34.67
N PRO A 308 45.00 -73.38 34.52
CA PRO A 308 43.79 -73.61 33.70
C PRO A 308 42.65 -74.47 34.34
N GLN A 309 41.69 -74.92 33.49
CA GLN A 309 40.70 -76.03 33.58
C GLN A 309 39.24 -75.70 33.96
N SER A 310 38.29 -75.99 33.04
CA SER A 310 37.41 -77.17 33.16
C SER A 310 36.47 -77.32 31.94
N TYR A 311 36.42 -78.54 31.41
CA TYR A 311 35.51 -79.04 30.38
C TYR A 311 34.10 -79.28 30.95
N SER A 312 33.05 -79.01 30.16
CA SER A 312 31.97 -79.94 29.78
C SER A 312 30.55 -79.37 29.75
N LYS A 313 29.78 -79.94 28.80
CA LYS A 313 28.32 -79.93 28.59
C LYS A 313 27.71 -78.87 27.68
N ASP A 314 27.89 -79.12 26.38
CA ASP A 314 26.85 -78.91 25.37
C ASP A 314 25.68 -79.87 25.64
N LEU A 315 24.47 -79.32 25.82
CA LEU A 315 23.14 -79.95 25.57
C LEU A 315 21.92 -79.07 25.94
N GLU A 316 22.09 -77.79 26.33
CA GLU A 316 20.96 -76.90 26.67
C GLU A 316 20.60 -75.85 25.60
N THR A 317 21.35 -75.74 24.50
CA THR A 317 21.22 -74.60 23.57
C THR A 317 20.05 -74.68 22.58
N ASP A 318 19.41 -75.83 22.39
CA ASP A 318 18.34 -75.97 21.38
C ASP A 318 16.95 -75.51 21.86
N LYS A 319 16.69 -75.47 23.17
CA LYS A 319 15.38 -75.06 23.70
C LYS A 319 15.23 -73.54 23.82
N THR A 320 16.33 -72.81 23.98
CA THR A 320 16.34 -71.35 24.15
C THR A 320 16.22 -70.63 22.80
N SER A 321 16.77 -71.22 21.73
CA SER A 321 16.67 -70.68 20.36
C SER A 321 15.25 -70.82 19.78
N GLN A 322 14.54 -71.90 20.11
CA GLN A 322 13.19 -72.15 19.60
C GLN A 322 12.14 -71.23 20.23
N ASN A 323 12.26 -70.93 21.53
CA ASN A 323 11.40 -69.97 22.23
C ASN A 323 11.64 -68.50 21.82
N SER A 324 12.86 -68.14 21.42
CA SER A 324 13.19 -66.80 20.88
C SER A 324 12.51 -66.57 19.54
N LEU A 325 12.61 -67.54 18.62
CA LEU A 325 12.02 -67.47 17.29
C LEU A 325 10.48 -67.42 17.33
N GLU A 326 9.86 -68.14 18.26
CA GLU A 326 8.39 -68.14 18.42
C GLU A 326 7.88 -66.79 18.96
N SER A 327 8.59 -66.19 19.91
CA SER A 327 8.34 -64.82 20.39
C SER A 327 8.53 -63.77 19.28
N ASP A 328 9.56 -63.91 18.44
CA ASP A 328 9.85 -62.98 17.35
C ASP A 328 8.79 -63.04 16.24
N VAL A 329 8.25 -64.23 15.94
CA VAL A 329 7.15 -64.41 14.97
C VAL A 329 5.84 -63.82 15.50
N GLU A 330 5.56 -63.98 16.80
CA GLU A 330 4.37 -63.43 17.44
C GLU A 330 4.44 -61.90 17.56
N GLN A 331 5.64 -61.36 17.75
CA GLN A 331 5.92 -59.92 17.78
C GLN A 331 5.88 -59.31 16.37
N ALA A 332 6.39 -60.02 15.35
CA ALA A 332 6.27 -59.65 13.94
C ALA A 332 4.81 -59.62 13.46
N ALA A 333 3.98 -60.57 13.92
CA ALA A 333 2.54 -60.58 13.64
C ALA A 333 1.82 -59.40 14.29
N LYS A 334 2.16 -59.06 15.54
CA LYS A 334 1.62 -57.86 16.23
C LYS A 334 2.02 -56.56 15.54
N THR A 335 3.27 -56.44 15.09
CA THR A 335 3.72 -55.27 14.31
C THR A 335 3.04 -55.21 12.94
N GLY A 336 2.84 -56.35 12.27
CA GLY A 336 2.11 -56.41 11.00
C GLY A 336 0.68 -55.89 11.11
N MET A 337 -0.04 -56.29 12.17
CA MET A 337 -1.38 -55.77 12.43
C MET A 337 -1.39 -54.27 12.78
N ALA A 338 -0.37 -53.78 13.49
CA ALA A 338 -0.24 -52.35 13.78
C ALA A 338 0.03 -51.52 12.51
N HIS A 339 0.86 -52.03 11.58
CA HIS A 339 1.11 -51.37 10.30
C HIS A 339 -0.14 -51.35 9.39
N GLU A 340 -0.93 -52.42 9.39
CA GLU A 340 -2.21 -52.46 8.64
C GLU A 340 -3.21 -51.43 9.20
N GLU A 341 -3.27 -51.28 10.53
CA GLU A 341 -4.13 -50.29 11.20
C GLU A 341 -3.66 -48.86 10.93
N ILE A 342 -2.35 -48.59 11.00
CA ILE A 342 -1.77 -47.28 10.65
C ILE A 342 -2.06 -46.93 9.19
N ARG A 343 -1.97 -47.89 8.26
CA ARG A 343 -2.30 -47.68 6.84
C ARG A 343 -3.76 -47.29 6.68
N ARG A 344 -4.66 -48.00 7.36
CA ARG A 344 -6.10 -47.74 7.34
C ARG A 344 -6.45 -46.34 7.87
N LEU A 345 -5.85 -45.97 9.01
CA LEU A 345 -6.01 -44.63 9.60
C LEU A 345 -5.42 -43.54 8.70
N THR A 346 -4.31 -43.81 8.02
CA THR A 346 -3.67 -42.86 7.09
C THR A 346 -4.54 -42.61 5.86
N ASP A 347 -5.16 -43.65 5.31
CA ASP A 347 -6.07 -43.51 4.18
C ASP A 347 -7.38 -42.78 4.58
N GLU A 348 -7.90 -43.03 5.78
CA GLU A 348 -9.03 -42.25 6.33
C GLU A 348 -8.69 -40.77 6.53
N VAL A 349 -7.48 -40.46 7.02
CA VAL A 349 -7.03 -39.08 7.19
C VAL A 349 -6.90 -38.39 5.83
N LYS A 350 -6.35 -39.08 4.82
CA LYS A 350 -6.25 -38.55 3.44
C LYS A 350 -7.62 -38.29 2.82
N GLU A 351 -8.59 -39.18 2.97
CA GLU A 351 -9.97 -38.93 2.49
C GLU A 351 -10.64 -37.77 3.23
N LYS A 352 -10.44 -37.66 4.55
CA LYS A 352 -10.94 -36.52 5.34
C LYS A 352 -10.27 -35.20 4.98
N GLU A 353 -8.98 -35.21 4.65
CA GLU A 353 -8.27 -34.01 4.18
C GLU A 353 -8.70 -33.62 2.77
N GLN A 354 -8.86 -34.59 1.86
CA GLN A 354 -9.31 -34.35 0.49
C GLN A 354 -10.74 -33.80 0.48
N SER A 355 -11.66 -34.35 1.27
CA SER A 355 -13.03 -33.83 1.38
C SER A 355 -13.09 -32.42 1.99
N LYS A 356 -12.24 -32.10 2.97
CA LYS A 356 -12.10 -30.72 3.49
C LYS A 356 -11.56 -29.76 2.44
N LEU A 357 -10.58 -30.19 1.64
CA LEU A 357 -10.00 -29.38 0.57
C LEU A 357 -11.02 -29.10 -0.53
N ASP A 358 -11.81 -30.12 -0.92
CA ASP A 358 -12.85 -29.99 -1.93
C ASP A 358 -13.99 -29.07 -1.45
N SER A 359 -14.38 -29.18 -0.17
CA SER A 359 -15.34 -28.26 0.46
C SER A 359 -14.83 -26.81 0.48
N ALA A 360 -13.56 -26.59 0.87
CA ALA A 360 -12.95 -25.26 0.85
C ALA A 360 -12.86 -24.68 -0.56
N LEU A 361 -12.55 -25.52 -1.56
CA LEU A 361 -12.52 -25.12 -2.97
C LEU A 361 -13.92 -24.68 -3.44
N GLN A 362 -14.96 -25.41 -3.07
CA GLN A 362 -16.35 -25.09 -3.42
C GLN A 362 -16.81 -23.77 -2.79
N MET A 363 -16.46 -23.53 -1.53
CA MET A 363 -16.74 -22.27 -0.83
C MET A 363 -16.02 -21.09 -1.48
N ALA A 364 -14.74 -21.26 -1.84
CA ALA A 364 -13.98 -20.23 -2.54
C ALA A 364 -14.56 -19.91 -3.94
N GLN A 365 -15.06 -20.92 -4.66
CA GLN A 365 -15.74 -20.73 -5.94
C GLN A 365 -17.04 -19.91 -5.80
N LEU A 366 -17.86 -20.21 -4.78
CA LEU A 366 -19.08 -19.44 -4.49
C LEU A 366 -18.76 -17.99 -4.13
N GLU A 367 -17.69 -17.75 -3.37
CA GLU A 367 -17.26 -16.40 -3.00
C GLU A 367 -16.75 -15.61 -4.22
N ILE A 368 -16.01 -16.25 -5.13
CA ILE A 368 -15.57 -15.64 -6.39
C ILE A 368 -16.78 -15.23 -7.25
N GLU A 369 -17.81 -16.07 -7.36
CA GLU A 369 -19.03 -15.73 -8.12
C GLU A 369 -19.79 -14.57 -7.48
N LYS A 370 -19.93 -14.56 -6.14
CA LYS A 370 -20.54 -13.44 -5.42
C LYS A 370 -19.77 -12.12 -5.62
N LEU A 371 -18.45 -12.17 -5.61
CA LEU A 371 -17.59 -11.01 -5.86
C LEU A 371 -17.71 -10.52 -7.31
N LYS A 372 -17.83 -11.42 -8.30
CA LYS A 372 -18.10 -11.04 -9.70
C LYS A 372 -19.44 -10.33 -9.84
N GLU A 373 -20.48 -10.82 -9.19
CA GLU A 373 -21.80 -10.19 -9.23
C GLU A 373 -21.78 -8.78 -8.62
N ASN A 374 -21.11 -8.62 -7.48
CA ASN A 374 -20.92 -7.30 -6.86
C ASN A 374 -20.11 -6.34 -7.75
N LEU A 375 -19.09 -6.84 -8.46
CA LEU A 375 -18.31 -6.05 -9.40
C LEU A 375 -19.17 -5.55 -10.57
N ILE A 376 -20.07 -6.39 -11.08
CA ILE A 376 -21.01 -6.02 -12.15
C ILE A 376 -21.94 -4.91 -11.66
N LYS A 377 -22.56 -5.09 -10.48
CA LYS A 377 -23.45 -4.08 -9.86
C LYS A 377 -22.74 -2.74 -9.63
N LEU A 378 -21.50 -2.78 -9.13
CA LEU A 378 -20.72 -1.56 -8.92
C LEU A 378 -20.44 -0.83 -10.25
N LYS A 379 -20.08 -1.58 -11.29
CA LYS A 379 -19.80 -1.03 -12.63
C LYS A 379 -21.04 -0.41 -13.27
N GLU A 380 -22.21 -1.01 -13.08
CA GLU A 380 -23.48 -0.46 -13.54
C GLU A 380 -23.82 0.85 -12.80
N ASN A 381 -23.65 0.89 -11.47
CA ASN A 381 -23.86 2.10 -10.67
C ASN A 381 -22.92 3.24 -11.10
N ASP A 382 -21.62 2.96 -11.24
CA ASP A 382 -20.63 3.95 -11.70
C ASP A 382 -20.98 4.49 -13.09
N SER A 383 -21.50 3.64 -13.99
CA SER A 383 -21.96 4.04 -15.31
C SER A 383 -23.17 4.96 -15.25
N VAL A 384 -24.12 4.69 -14.35
CA VAL A 384 -25.32 5.51 -14.15
C VAL A 384 -24.95 6.87 -13.57
N ASP A 385 -24.05 6.92 -12.58
CA ASP A 385 -23.62 8.18 -11.96
C ASP A 385 -22.79 9.03 -12.92
N LEU A 386 -21.93 8.40 -13.74
CA LEU A 386 -21.23 9.09 -14.82
C LEU A 386 -22.20 9.68 -15.85
N GLN A 387 -23.27 8.97 -16.18
CA GLN A 387 -24.28 9.45 -17.12
C GLN A 387 -25.06 10.65 -16.55
N LYS A 388 -25.47 10.59 -15.28
CA LYS A 388 -26.10 11.73 -14.57
C LYS A 388 -25.19 12.95 -14.52
N ALA A 389 -23.90 12.75 -14.24
CA ALA A 389 -22.92 13.83 -14.21
C ALA A 389 -22.73 14.48 -15.60
N LYS A 390 -22.77 13.69 -16.68
CA LYS A 390 -22.72 14.21 -18.06
C LYS A 390 -23.96 15.04 -18.39
N GLU A 391 -25.15 14.54 -18.06
CA GLU A 391 -26.41 15.26 -18.29
C GLU A 391 -26.47 16.57 -17.51
N HIS A 392 -26.01 16.57 -16.26
CA HIS A 392 -25.93 17.80 -15.45
C HIS A 392 -24.97 18.83 -16.05
N ASN A 393 -23.77 18.39 -16.48
CA ASN A 393 -22.81 19.28 -17.16
C ASN A 393 -23.37 19.82 -18.48
N GLN A 394 -24.16 19.03 -19.21
CA GLN A 394 -24.79 19.48 -20.44
C GLN A 394 -25.81 20.61 -20.16
N ARG A 395 -26.65 20.45 -19.12
CA ARG A 395 -27.59 21.52 -18.69
C ARG A 395 -26.86 22.79 -18.29
N LEU A 396 -25.78 22.68 -17.51
CA LEU A 396 -24.97 23.85 -17.12
C LEU A 396 -24.36 24.56 -18.34
N ASN A 397 -23.92 23.80 -19.35
CA ASN A 397 -23.39 24.40 -20.58
C ASN A 397 -24.46 25.16 -21.37
N GLU A 398 -25.69 24.64 -21.42
CA GLU A 398 -26.85 25.32 -22.04
C GLU A 398 -27.20 26.61 -21.30
N GLU A 399 -27.21 26.60 -19.96
CA GLU A 399 -27.41 27.79 -19.14
C GLU A 399 -26.31 28.84 -19.35
N ILE A 400 -25.03 28.42 -19.36
CA ILE A 400 -23.90 29.32 -19.66
C ILE A 400 -24.04 29.94 -21.05
N LEU A 401 -24.50 29.18 -22.04
CA LEU A 401 -24.73 29.70 -23.39
C LEU A 401 -25.87 30.73 -23.41
N ALA A 402 -26.98 30.45 -22.72
CA ALA A 402 -28.11 31.36 -22.59
C ALA A 402 -27.71 32.67 -21.89
N LEU A 403 -26.95 32.59 -20.79
CA LEU A 403 -26.43 33.75 -20.07
C LEU A 403 -25.49 34.58 -20.95
N ARG A 404 -24.60 33.94 -21.73
CA ARG A 404 -23.73 34.65 -22.69
C ARG A 404 -24.54 35.38 -23.77
N ASN A 405 -25.62 34.77 -24.27
CA ASN A 405 -26.51 35.43 -25.22
C ASN A 405 -27.19 36.66 -24.60
N ARG A 406 -27.65 36.55 -23.35
CA ARG A 406 -28.29 37.66 -22.65
C ARG A 406 -27.32 38.81 -22.40
N VAL A 407 -26.09 38.52 -21.98
CA VAL A 407 -25.04 39.55 -21.80
C VAL A 407 -24.78 40.29 -23.10
N ARG A 408 -24.65 39.59 -24.24
CA ARG A 408 -24.47 40.24 -25.54
C ARG A 408 -25.63 41.16 -25.92
N SER A 409 -26.88 40.76 -25.64
CA SER A 409 -28.06 41.60 -25.85
C SER A 409 -28.00 42.86 -25.00
N LEU A 410 -27.66 42.71 -23.71
CA LEU A 410 -27.54 43.84 -22.79
C LEU A 410 -26.40 44.78 -23.18
N ASP A 411 -25.27 44.26 -23.68
CA ASP A 411 -24.18 45.07 -24.20
C ASP A 411 -24.60 45.88 -25.44
N SER A 412 -25.42 45.29 -26.34
CA SER A 412 -25.98 46.02 -27.48
C SER A 412 -26.98 47.10 -27.06
N GLU A 413 -27.86 46.82 -26.09
CA GLU A 413 -28.80 47.81 -25.53
C GLU A 413 -28.03 48.97 -24.86
N LYS A 414 -26.98 48.65 -24.09
CA LYS A 414 -26.10 49.64 -23.47
C LYS A 414 -25.45 50.54 -24.51
N LYS A 415 -24.94 49.97 -25.60
CA LYS A 415 -24.32 50.74 -26.69
C LYS A 415 -25.31 51.72 -27.34
N MET A 416 -26.54 51.28 -27.60
CA MET A 416 -27.60 52.15 -28.13
C MET A 416 -27.91 53.31 -27.18
N LEU A 417 -27.97 53.05 -25.87
CA LEU A 417 -28.18 54.09 -24.86
C LEU A 417 -26.99 55.05 -24.74
N GLU A 418 -25.76 54.57 -24.90
CA GLU A 418 -24.57 55.43 -24.93
C GLU A 418 -24.58 56.35 -26.16
N GLU A 419 -24.97 55.85 -27.34
CA GLU A 419 -25.13 56.66 -28.56
C GLU A 419 -26.25 57.70 -28.42
N GLU A 420 -27.38 57.34 -27.79
CA GLU A 420 -28.49 58.25 -27.47
C GLU A 420 -28.05 59.39 -26.54
N VAL A 421 -27.31 59.06 -25.48
CA VAL A 421 -26.79 60.03 -24.52
C VAL A 421 -25.82 61.00 -25.19
N GLU A 422 -24.98 60.52 -26.10
CA GLU A 422 -24.03 61.38 -26.79
C GLU A 422 -24.73 62.34 -27.78
N ARG A 423 -25.80 61.87 -28.44
CA ARG A 423 -26.64 62.75 -29.27
C ARG A 423 -27.32 63.85 -28.45
N LEU A 424 -27.94 63.49 -27.32
CA LEU A 424 -28.58 64.46 -26.42
C LEU A 424 -27.59 65.48 -25.86
N LYS A 425 -26.34 65.08 -25.56
CA LYS A 425 -25.29 66.03 -25.17
C LYS A 425 -24.94 67.02 -26.29
N GLY A 426 -24.90 66.57 -27.54
CA GLY A 426 -24.66 67.43 -28.70
C GLY A 426 -25.77 68.48 -28.86
N GLU A 427 -27.02 68.06 -28.75
CA GLU A 427 -28.19 68.95 -28.81
C GLU A 427 -28.18 70.01 -27.68
N ILE A 428 -27.73 69.63 -26.47
CA ILE A 428 -27.56 70.56 -25.34
C ILE A 428 -26.42 71.57 -25.60
N HIS A 429 -25.36 71.18 -26.31
CA HIS A 429 -24.22 72.06 -26.61
C HIS A 429 -24.56 73.09 -27.70
N GLU A 430 -25.31 72.68 -28.75
CA GLU A 430 -25.79 73.59 -29.80
C GLU A 430 -26.82 74.60 -29.28
N SER A 431 -27.65 74.20 -28.31
CA SER A 431 -28.62 75.11 -27.69
C SER A 431 -27.97 76.10 -26.71
N GLN A 432 -26.78 75.81 -26.17
CA GLN A 432 -26.00 76.76 -25.35
C GLN A 432 -25.15 77.75 -26.16
N GLU A 433 -24.67 77.36 -27.35
CA GLU A 433 -23.91 78.26 -28.23
C GLU A 433 -24.78 79.31 -28.92
N ASN A 434 -26.05 79.00 -29.21
CA ASN A 434 -26.99 79.93 -29.82
C ASN A 434 -27.49 81.05 -28.88
N GLU A 435 -27.22 80.97 -27.56
CA GLU A 435 -27.58 82.04 -26.60
C GLU A 435 -26.45 83.08 -26.38
N GLN A 436 -25.20 82.82 -26.79
CA GLN A 436 -24.05 83.69 -26.46
C GLN A 436 -23.58 84.63 -27.59
N VAL A 437 -24.13 84.51 -28.81
CA VAL A 437 -23.72 85.36 -29.96
C VAL A 437 -24.85 86.32 -30.35
N GLY A 438 -25.02 87.39 -29.56
CA GLY A 438 -25.90 88.48 -29.97
C GLY A 438 -26.18 89.51 -28.90
N ASN A 439 -25.21 90.37 -28.58
CA ASN A 439 -25.47 91.80 -28.33
C ASN A 439 -24.18 92.64 -28.16
N HIS A 440 -23.93 93.54 -29.11
CA HIS A 440 -23.13 94.76 -28.92
C HIS A 440 -23.79 95.97 -29.65
N SER A 441 -24.54 96.79 -28.89
CA SER A 441 -24.60 98.29 -28.80
C SER A 441 -24.76 99.22 -30.04
N PRO A 442 -25.12 100.54 -29.90
CA PRO A 442 -25.90 101.28 -28.87
C PRO A 442 -26.95 102.30 -29.45
N GLY A 443 -27.98 102.71 -28.68
CA GLY A 443 -28.88 103.80 -29.10
C GLY A 443 -30.00 104.20 -28.13
N LYS A 444 -29.81 105.37 -27.49
CA LYS A 444 -30.65 106.25 -26.65
C LYS A 444 -32.20 106.30 -26.89
N ILE A 445 -32.96 106.45 -25.78
CA ILE A 445 -34.16 107.33 -25.50
C ILE A 445 -35.40 106.62 -24.87
N VAL A 446 -35.69 107.06 -23.62
CA VAL A 446 -36.98 107.29 -22.92
C VAL A 446 -37.96 106.12 -22.66
N GLY A 447 -38.33 105.99 -21.37
CA GLY A 447 -39.75 105.92 -20.98
C GLY A 447 -40.27 104.65 -20.31
N THR A 448 -40.38 104.71 -18.99
CA THR A 448 -41.53 104.25 -18.16
C THR A 448 -41.90 102.75 -18.08
N GLN A 449 -41.77 102.23 -16.85
CA GLN A 449 -42.68 101.30 -16.14
C GLN A 449 -43.36 100.15 -16.94
N GLN A 450 -42.98 98.90 -16.64
CA GLN A 450 -43.89 97.99 -15.93
C GLN A 450 -43.21 96.71 -15.45
N LYS A 451 -43.63 96.34 -14.25
CA LYS A 451 -43.27 95.21 -13.41
C LYS A 451 -44.04 93.97 -13.89
N VAL A 452 -43.36 92.88 -14.28
CA VAL A 452 -43.90 91.52 -14.13
C VAL A 452 -42.79 90.54 -13.73
N GLN A 453 -42.90 90.17 -12.47
CA GLN A 453 -42.40 89.01 -11.74
C GLN A 453 -42.48 87.68 -12.51
N TYR A 454 -41.35 87.00 -12.76
CA TYR A 454 -41.22 85.53 -12.85
C TYR A 454 -39.72 85.16 -12.85
N SER A 455 -39.17 84.65 -11.74
CA SER A 455 -37.86 83.95 -11.70
C SER A 455 -37.65 83.27 -10.34
N SER A 456 -38.18 82.06 -10.14
CA SER A 456 -37.75 81.20 -9.02
C SER A 456 -37.88 79.69 -9.28
N SER A 457 -38.19 79.24 -10.51
CA SER A 457 -38.35 77.81 -10.86
C SER A 457 -37.16 77.20 -11.61
N GLY A 458 -36.38 78.01 -12.35
CA GLY A 458 -35.28 77.51 -13.20
C GLY A 458 -34.01 77.11 -12.44
N GLU A 459 -33.69 77.77 -11.33
CA GLU A 459 -32.47 77.47 -10.56
C GLU A 459 -32.58 76.14 -9.81
N LYS A 460 -33.73 75.81 -9.22
CA LYS A 460 -33.96 74.51 -8.56
C LYS A 460 -33.85 73.32 -9.53
N LEU A 461 -34.30 73.50 -10.77
CA LEU A 461 -34.25 72.48 -11.82
C LEU A 461 -32.81 72.20 -12.29
N LYS A 462 -31.96 73.23 -12.39
CA LYS A 462 -30.53 73.06 -12.72
C LYS A 462 -29.76 72.31 -11.63
N TYR A 463 -29.98 72.63 -10.36
CA TYR A 463 -29.34 71.89 -9.25
C TYR A 463 -29.79 70.43 -9.20
N GLN A 464 -31.08 70.14 -9.43
CA GLN A 464 -31.57 68.75 -9.52
C GLN A 464 -30.97 67.98 -10.69
N GLN A 465 -30.91 68.56 -11.89
CA GLN A 465 -30.31 67.89 -13.06
C GLN A 465 -28.81 67.63 -12.89
N GLN A 466 -28.11 68.53 -12.18
CA GLN A 466 -26.69 68.39 -11.93
C GLN A 466 -26.38 67.31 -10.89
N ASP A 467 -27.21 67.18 -9.85
CA ASP A 467 -27.15 66.08 -8.89
C ASP A 467 -27.47 64.73 -9.55
N GLU A 468 -28.49 64.68 -10.41
CA GLU A 468 -28.84 63.47 -11.18
C GLU A 468 -27.70 63.05 -12.12
N LEU A 469 -27.07 63.99 -12.82
CA LEU A 469 -25.89 63.73 -13.65
C LEU A 469 -24.69 63.22 -12.84
N GLN A 470 -24.47 63.75 -11.64
CA GLN A 470 -23.40 63.31 -10.76
C GLN A 470 -23.66 61.90 -10.24
N GLN A 471 -24.92 61.60 -9.91
CA GLN A 471 -25.35 60.26 -9.49
C GLN A 471 -25.26 59.25 -10.63
N LEU A 472 -25.60 59.64 -11.87
CA LEU A 472 -25.47 58.80 -13.06
C LEU A 472 -24.00 58.47 -13.35
N ARG A 473 -23.07 59.43 -13.21
CA ARG A 473 -21.62 59.18 -13.35
C ARG A 473 -21.09 58.23 -12.30
N GLN A 474 -21.53 58.35 -11.05
CA GLN A 474 -21.15 57.41 -9.98
C GLN A 474 -21.69 56.00 -10.25
N ASN A 475 -22.93 55.88 -10.74
CA ASN A 475 -23.53 54.60 -11.11
C ASN A 475 -22.81 53.95 -12.30
N LEU A 476 -22.42 54.74 -13.32
CA LEU A 476 -21.62 54.26 -14.44
C LEU A 476 -20.27 53.71 -13.98
N HIS A 477 -19.59 54.42 -13.07
CA HIS A 477 -18.31 53.98 -12.54
C HIS A 477 -18.43 52.70 -11.70
N ARG A 478 -19.51 52.58 -10.90
CA ARG A 478 -19.82 51.33 -10.18
C ARG A 478 -20.07 50.17 -11.15
N LEU A 479 -20.84 50.40 -12.21
CA LEU A 479 -21.10 49.39 -13.24
C LEU A 479 -19.82 48.95 -13.96
N GLN A 480 -18.93 49.88 -14.33
CA GLN A 480 -17.63 49.53 -14.92
C GLN A 480 -16.79 48.65 -13.99
N ASN A 481 -16.75 48.97 -12.69
CA ASN A 481 -16.02 48.17 -11.71
C ASN A 481 -16.61 46.76 -11.56
N LEU A 482 -17.94 46.64 -11.56
CA LEU A 482 -18.63 45.35 -11.50
C LEU A 482 -18.39 44.52 -12.77
N CYS A 483 -18.46 45.13 -13.96
CA CYS A 483 -18.14 44.47 -15.24
C CYS A 483 -16.69 43.99 -15.26
N ASN A 484 -15.74 44.82 -14.83
CA ASN A 484 -14.32 44.45 -14.75
C ASN A 484 -14.08 43.28 -13.76
N SER A 485 -14.82 43.25 -12.64
CA SER A 485 -14.76 42.15 -11.69
C SER A 485 -15.34 40.86 -12.30
N ALA A 486 -16.50 40.94 -12.95
CA ALA A 486 -17.13 39.80 -13.61
C ALA A 486 -16.27 39.22 -14.74
N GLU A 487 -15.57 40.08 -15.50
CA GLU A 487 -14.61 39.63 -16.50
C GLU A 487 -13.42 38.88 -15.91
N LYS A 488 -12.89 39.34 -14.77
CA LYS A 488 -11.79 38.65 -14.08
C LYS A 488 -12.23 37.29 -13.57
N GLU A 489 -13.42 37.20 -12.97
CA GLU A 489 -14.03 35.95 -12.53
C GLU A 489 -14.22 34.97 -13.70
N LEU A 490 -14.73 35.45 -14.84
CA LEU A 490 -14.90 34.64 -16.05
C LEU A 490 -13.57 34.15 -16.63
N ARG A 491 -12.51 34.96 -16.58
CA ARG A 491 -11.17 34.53 -17.01
C ARG A 491 -10.61 33.45 -16.07
N TYR A 492 -10.81 33.62 -14.77
CA TYR A 492 -10.39 32.65 -13.77
C TYR A 492 -11.09 31.30 -13.93
N GLU A 493 -12.42 31.31 -14.10
CA GLU A 493 -13.20 30.07 -14.33
C GLU A 493 -12.88 29.42 -15.69
N ARG A 494 -12.56 30.20 -16.73
CA ARG A 494 -12.04 29.66 -18.00
C ARG A 494 -10.70 28.94 -17.83
N GLY A 495 -9.80 29.49 -17.00
CA GLY A 495 -8.53 28.87 -16.64
C GLY A 495 -8.74 27.51 -15.98
N LYS A 496 -9.56 27.46 -14.92
CA LYS A 496 -9.91 26.20 -14.25
C LYS A 496 -10.52 25.17 -15.21
N ASN A 497 -11.39 25.59 -16.13
CA ASN A 497 -11.99 24.69 -17.10
C ASN A 497 -10.95 24.12 -18.08
N LEU A 498 -9.93 24.90 -18.43
CA LEU A 498 -8.80 24.44 -19.25
C LEU A 498 -7.98 23.39 -18.50
N ASP A 499 -7.67 23.64 -17.22
CA ASP A 499 -6.92 22.72 -16.36
C ASP A 499 -7.68 21.40 -16.16
N LEU A 500 -8.99 21.48 -15.92
CA LEU A 500 -9.86 20.31 -15.83
C LEU A 500 -9.92 19.52 -17.13
N LYS A 501 -9.93 20.19 -18.29
CA LYS A 501 -9.87 19.53 -19.60
C LYS A 501 -8.54 18.81 -19.81
N GLN A 502 -7.42 19.43 -19.43
CA GLN A 502 -6.10 18.79 -19.49
C GLN A 502 -6.04 17.57 -18.58
N HIS A 503 -6.54 17.69 -17.34
CA HIS A 503 -6.56 16.56 -16.41
C HIS A 503 -7.43 15.40 -16.90
N ASN A 504 -8.60 15.69 -17.47
CA ASN A 504 -9.47 14.67 -18.09
C ASN A 504 -8.81 13.99 -19.29
N SER A 505 -8.02 14.72 -20.09
CA SER A 505 -7.25 14.15 -21.20
C SER A 505 -6.19 13.17 -20.69
N LEU A 506 -5.44 13.56 -19.65
CA LEU A 506 -4.43 12.71 -19.00
C LEU A 506 -5.06 11.45 -18.39
N LEU A 507 -6.20 11.58 -17.70
CA LEU A 507 -6.95 10.45 -17.15
C LEU A 507 -7.47 9.50 -18.24
N GLN A 508 -7.87 10.02 -19.40
CA GLN A 508 -8.23 9.19 -20.55
C GLN A 508 -7.02 8.42 -21.10
N GLU A 509 -5.87 9.08 -21.23
CA GLU A 509 -4.63 8.43 -21.67
C GLU A 509 -4.18 7.33 -20.70
N GLU A 510 -4.22 7.58 -19.40
CA GLU A 510 -3.94 6.57 -18.37
C GLU A 510 -4.94 5.43 -18.40
N SER A 511 -6.24 5.72 -18.58
CA SER A 511 -7.28 4.69 -18.70
C SER A 511 -7.05 3.79 -19.90
N ILE A 512 -6.64 4.34 -21.05
CA ILE A 512 -6.27 3.58 -22.24
C ILE A 512 -5.02 2.73 -21.97
N LYS A 513 -3.99 3.30 -21.31
CA LYS A 513 -2.75 2.59 -20.94
C LYS A 513 -3.02 1.44 -19.96
N ASN A 514 -3.88 1.66 -18.97
CA ASN A 514 -4.32 0.65 -18.02
C ASN A 514 -5.14 -0.44 -18.71
N GLY A 515 -6.07 -0.09 -19.59
CA GLY A 515 -6.82 -1.05 -20.40
C GLY A 515 -5.91 -1.93 -21.28
N ARG A 516 -4.91 -1.33 -21.94
CA ARG A 516 -3.88 -2.07 -22.69
C ARG A 516 -3.07 -3.01 -21.79
N THR A 517 -2.70 -2.56 -20.60
CA THR A 517 -1.92 -3.35 -19.64
C THR A 517 -2.72 -4.52 -19.07
N VAL A 518 -4.00 -4.30 -18.72
CA VAL A 518 -4.93 -5.34 -18.27
C VAL A 518 -5.19 -6.36 -19.38
N SER A 519 -5.40 -5.91 -20.62
CA SER A 519 -5.55 -6.79 -21.80
C SER A 519 -4.29 -7.63 -22.04
N ARG A 520 -3.10 -7.03 -21.92
CA ARG A 520 -1.82 -7.72 -22.08
C ARG A 520 -1.56 -8.73 -20.96
N LYS A 521 -1.90 -8.39 -19.71
CA LYS A 521 -1.86 -9.32 -18.56
C LYS A 521 -2.85 -10.48 -18.73
N SER A 522 -4.08 -10.20 -19.17
CA SER A 522 -5.11 -11.21 -19.45
C SER A 522 -4.69 -12.19 -20.55
N ARG A 523 -4.12 -11.68 -21.66
CA ARG A 523 -3.54 -12.51 -22.74
C ARG A 523 -2.38 -13.37 -22.24
N ASN A 524 -1.47 -12.81 -21.43
CA ASN A 524 -0.38 -13.57 -20.82
C ASN A 524 -0.88 -14.64 -19.83
N TRP A 525 -1.94 -14.35 -19.09
CA TRP A 525 -2.55 -15.30 -18.16
C TRP A 525 -3.22 -16.45 -18.91
N SER A 526 -4.00 -16.13 -19.95
CA SER A 526 -4.63 -17.11 -20.85
C SER A 526 -3.58 -17.97 -21.57
N TRP A 527 -2.48 -17.39 -22.04
CA TRP A 527 -1.37 -18.13 -22.64
C TRP A 527 -0.67 -19.06 -21.65
N LYS A 528 -0.39 -18.60 -20.43
CA LYS A 528 0.17 -19.44 -19.36
C LYS A 528 -0.78 -20.57 -18.95
N TYR A 529 -2.08 -20.30 -18.89
CA TYR A 529 -3.10 -21.28 -18.55
C TYR A 529 -3.24 -22.35 -19.65
N LEU A 530 -3.31 -21.93 -20.92
CA LEU A 530 -3.31 -22.83 -22.08
C LEU A 530 -2.05 -23.69 -22.16
N ASN A 531 -0.87 -23.14 -21.85
CA ASN A 531 0.37 -23.92 -21.80
C ASN A 531 0.40 -24.92 -20.64
N ARG A 532 -0.15 -24.58 -19.46
CA ARG A 532 -0.32 -25.54 -18.37
C ARG A 532 -1.29 -26.66 -18.75
N LEU A 533 -2.42 -26.33 -19.39
CA LEU A 533 -3.38 -27.33 -19.89
C LEU A 533 -2.75 -28.26 -20.94
N ARG A 534 -1.94 -27.74 -21.87
CA ARG A 534 -1.18 -28.57 -22.81
C ARG A 534 -0.17 -29.47 -22.10
N ALA A 535 0.55 -28.95 -21.11
CA ALA A 535 1.52 -29.74 -20.34
C ALA A 535 0.85 -30.86 -19.52
N LEU A 536 -0.31 -30.59 -18.92
CA LEU A 536 -1.15 -31.58 -18.26
C LEU A 536 -1.67 -32.64 -19.25
N ASN A 537 -2.11 -32.23 -20.44
CA ASN A 537 -2.57 -33.17 -21.47
C ASN A 537 -1.43 -34.04 -22.01
N HIS A 538 -0.22 -33.50 -22.11
CA HIS A 538 0.99 -34.26 -22.47
C HIS A 538 1.38 -35.27 -21.39
N ARG A 539 1.27 -34.90 -20.10
CA ARG A 539 1.52 -35.81 -18.97
C ARG A 539 0.49 -36.94 -18.88
N THR A 540 -0.78 -36.67 -19.19
CA THR A 540 -1.82 -37.71 -19.21
C THR A 540 -1.67 -38.64 -20.42
N THR A 541 -1.27 -38.14 -21.60
CA THR A 541 -0.92 -39.01 -22.74
C THR A 541 0.31 -39.87 -22.43
N TYR A 542 1.33 -39.31 -21.77
CA TYR A 542 2.52 -40.06 -21.37
C TYR A 542 2.18 -41.15 -20.34
N ARG A 543 1.37 -40.83 -19.31
CA ARG A 543 0.86 -41.82 -18.34
C ARG A 543 0.03 -42.92 -18.99
N LYS A 544 -0.86 -42.59 -19.94
CA LYS A 544 -1.65 -43.59 -20.69
C LYS A 544 -0.76 -44.48 -21.57
N SER A 545 0.28 -43.92 -22.20
CA SER A 545 1.25 -44.68 -22.99
C SER A 545 2.10 -45.61 -22.12
N TRP A 546 2.56 -45.11 -20.96
CA TRP A 546 3.31 -45.89 -19.98
C TRP A 546 2.47 -47.02 -19.36
N LEU A 547 1.21 -46.77 -19.02
CA LEU A 547 0.26 -47.79 -18.55
C LEU A 547 0.01 -48.87 -19.62
N ARG A 548 -0.14 -48.48 -20.90
CA ARG A 548 -0.29 -49.45 -22.01
C ARG A 548 0.96 -50.31 -22.23
N ARG A 549 2.17 -49.72 -22.12
CA ARG A 549 3.44 -50.46 -22.19
C ARG A 549 3.61 -51.40 -21.00
N SER A 550 3.27 -50.94 -19.80
CA SER A 550 3.33 -51.73 -18.57
C SER A 550 2.34 -52.90 -18.59
N LEU A 551 1.11 -52.69 -19.08
CA LEU A 551 0.14 -53.77 -19.28
C LEU A 551 0.61 -54.79 -20.33
N LYS A 552 1.25 -54.35 -21.43
CA LYS A 552 1.82 -55.26 -22.44
C LYS A 552 2.95 -56.12 -21.88
N LEU A 553 3.83 -55.53 -21.07
CA LEU A 553 4.91 -56.25 -20.38
C LEU A 553 4.37 -57.25 -19.35
N LEU A 554 3.31 -56.88 -18.63
CA LEU A 554 2.63 -57.76 -17.68
C LEU A 554 1.95 -58.96 -18.39
N MET A 555 1.32 -58.72 -19.54
CA MET A 555 0.71 -59.77 -20.37
C MET A 555 1.76 -60.69 -21.03
N GLN A 556 2.93 -60.16 -21.41
CA GLN A 556 4.03 -60.97 -21.93
C GLN A 556 4.67 -61.84 -20.84
N ARG A 557 4.78 -61.34 -19.60
CA ARG A 557 5.25 -62.13 -18.45
C ARG A 557 4.27 -63.25 -18.07
N LYS A 558 2.95 -63.05 -18.20
CA LYS A 558 1.96 -64.11 -17.97
C LYS A 558 1.98 -65.24 -19.00
N ARG A 559 2.52 -65.02 -20.21
CA ARG A 559 2.71 -66.07 -21.23
C ARG A 559 3.95 -66.95 -21.01
N PHE A 560 4.77 -66.64 -20.01
CA PHE A 560 5.93 -67.46 -19.62
C PHE A 560 5.65 -68.32 -18.37
N TRP A 561 4.44 -68.25 -17.82
CA TRP A 561 4.02 -68.94 -16.59
C TRP A 561 2.68 -69.71 -16.78
N ILE A 562 2.38 -70.05 -18.02
CA ILE A 562 1.41 -71.09 -18.47
C ILE A 562 2.17 -71.88 -19.52
#